data_AF-A0AAI8SX68-F1
#
_entry.id   AF-A0AAI8SX68-F1
#
_cell.length_a   1.000
_cell.length_b   1.000
_cell.length_c   1.000
_cell.angle_alpha   90.00
_cell.angle_beta   90.00
_cell.angle_gamma   90.00
#
_symmetry.space_group_name_H-M   'P 1'
#
loop_
_entity.id
_entity.type
_entity.pdbx_description
1 polymer ?
#
loop_
_entity_poly.entity_id
_entity_poly.type
_entity_poly.pdbx_seq_one_letter_code
_entity_poly.pdbx_strand_id
1 'polypeptide(L)'
;MLGVEKEVKAHPDNATALCYGATMLAEIGEIERALSWASRAEMFAGDNIAVQYNIGCFYAKLGKTEQAIDCLERQLTASHAYLILRMPWMRRDSDLDSLRAHPHYVALVHRIEAQIAATGARMSAGHEESEATTLNMKPGK
;
A
#
# COMPACT_ATOMS: atom_id res chain seq x y z
N MET A 1 -23.55 4.70 2.11
CA MET A 1 -23.72 3.59 3.07
C MET A 1 -24.50 2.43 2.44
N LEU A 2 -25.76 2.64 2.00
CA LEU A 2 -26.62 1.57 1.44
C LEU A 2 -25.98 0.75 0.31
N GLY A 3 -25.20 1.37 -0.59
CA GLY A 3 -24.51 0.65 -1.67
C GLY A 3 -23.42 -0.30 -1.17
N VAL A 4 -22.58 0.16 -0.24
CA VAL A 4 -21.49 -0.65 0.33
C VAL A 4 -22.04 -1.75 1.23
N GLU A 5 -23.09 -1.48 2.02
CA GLU A 5 -23.73 -2.52 2.84
C GLU A 5 -24.39 -3.61 1.98
N LYS A 6 -25.02 -3.23 0.86
CA LYS A 6 -25.57 -4.19 -0.10
C LYS A 6 -24.47 -5.06 -0.70
N GLU A 7 -23.34 -4.44 -1.07
CA GLU A 7 -22.18 -5.16 -1.61
C GLU A 7 -21.60 -6.14 -0.59
N VAL A 8 -21.32 -5.69 0.64
CA VAL A 8 -20.81 -6.56 1.71
C VAL A 8 -21.79 -7.67 2.08
N LYS A 9 -23.09 -7.46 1.93
CA LYS A 9 -24.09 -8.51 2.13
C LYS A 9 -24.07 -9.56 1.01
N ALA A 10 -23.87 -9.14 -0.23
CA ALA A 10 -23.79 -10.05 -1.38
C ALA A 10 -22.42 -10.76 -1.47
N HIS A 11 -21.36 -10.06 -1.09
CA HIS A 11 -19.97 -10.46 -1.19
C HIS A 11 -19.25 -10.18 0.14
N PRO A 12 -19.45 -11.05 1.16
CA PRO A 12 -18.96 -10.83 2.52
C PRO A 12 -17.45 -10.93 2.68
N ASP A 13 -16.75 -11.36 1.63
CA ASP A 13 -15.29 -11.50 1.49
C ASP A 13 -14.67 -10.43 0.60
N ASN A 14 -15.46 -9.49 0.06
CA ASN A 14 -14.93 -8.36 -0.71
C ASN A 14 -14.17 -7.39 0.20
N ALA A 15 -12.86 -7.62 0.33
CA ALA A 15 -11.97 -6.87 1.21
C ALA A 15 -11.98 -5.36 0.93
N THR A 16 -12.09 -4.97 -0.34
CA THR A 16 -12.18 -3.56 -0.75
C THR A 16 -13.46 -2.92 -0.23
N ALA A 17 -14.61 -3.58 -0.42
CA ALA A 17 -15.90 -3.09 0.06
C ALA A 17 -15.94 -3.02 1.60
N LEU A 18 -15.38 -4.02 2.27
CA LEU A 18 -15.23 -4.04 3.72
C LEU A 18 -14.37 -2.88 4.22
N CYS A 19 -13.23 -2.61 3.60
CA CYS A 19 -12.32 -1.52 3.99
C CYS A 19 -12.95 -0.13 3.81
N TYR A 20 -13.56 0.12 2.66
CA TYR A 20 -14.25 1.40 2.43
C TYR A 20 -15.47 1.54 3.35
N GLY A 21 -16.23 0.45 3.55
CA GLY A 21 -17.34 0.43 4.48
C GLY A 21 -16.91 0.71 5.92
N ALA A 22 -15.79 0.14 6.36
CA ALA A 22 -15.20 0.42 7.67
C ALA A 22 -14.87 1.91 7.84
N THR A 23 -14.25 2.52 6.83
CA THR A 23 -13.94 3.96 6.85
C THR A 23 -15.21 4.80 6.96
N MET A 24 -16.23 4.49 6.16
CA MET A 24 -17.52 5.20 6.21
C MET A 24 -18.23 5.02 7.57
N LEU A 25 -18.16 3.82 8.16
CA LEU A 25 -18.73 3.54 9.48
C LEU A 25 -18.01 4.34 10.57
N ALA A 26 -16.69 4.47 10.48
CA ALA A 26 -15.94 5.31 11.42
C ALA A 26 -16.31 6.78 11.30
N GLU A 27 -16.48 7.29 10.07
CA GLU A 27 -16.88 8.68 9.81
C GLU A 27 -18.25 9.04 10.39
N ILE A 28 -19.18 8.07 10.46
CA ILE A 28 -20.50 8.28 11.10
C ILE A 28 -20.53 7.92 12.59
N GLY A 29 -19.37 7.59 13.19
CA GLY A 29 -19.24 7.31 14.62
C GLY A 29 -19.52 5.86 15.04
N GLU A 30 -19.78 4.95 14.11
CA GLU A 30 -20.00 3.52 14.40
C GLU A 30 -18.69 2.74 14.50
N ILE A 31 -17.86 3.12 15.47
CA ILE A 31 -16.46 2.66 15.60
C ILE A 31 -16.37 1.14 15.77
N GLU A 32 -17.24 0.51 16.55
CA GLU A 32 -17.19 -0.95 16.77
C GLU A 32 -17.46 -1.73 15.49
N ARG A 33 -18.49 -1.32 14.72
CA ARG A 33 -18.80 -1.93 13.41
C ARG A 33 -17.68 -1.66 12.41
N ALA A 34 -17.12 -0.45 12.41
CA ALA A 34 -15.99 -0.10 11.57
C ALA A 34 -14.79 -1.03 11.81
N LEU A 35 -14.42 -1.23 13.08
CA LEU A 35 -13.31 -2.13 13.45
C LEU A 35 -13.59 -3.58 13.07
N SER A 36 -14.82 -4.06 13.26
CA SER A 36 -15.23 -5.40 12.81
C SER A 36 -15.05 -5.57 11.30
N TRP A 37 -15.43 -4.56 10.51
CA TRP A 37 -15.31 -4.60 9.05
C TRP A 37 -13.86 -4.48 8.59
N ALA A 38 -13.06 -3.62 9.22
CA ALA A 38 -11.63 -3.51 8.90
C ALA A 38 -10.87 -4.81 9.21
N SER A 39 -11.15 -5.45 10.34
CA SER A 39 -10.55 -6.75 10.68
C SER A 39 -10.92 -7.84 9.67
N ARG A 40 -12.17 -7.87 9.21
CA ARG A 40 -12.58 -8.76 8.11
C ARG A 40 -11.89 -8.40 6.79
N ALA A 41 -11.77 -7.12 6.47
CA ALA A 41 -11.06 -6.67 5.28
C ALA A 41 -9.62 -7.16 5.30
N GLU A 42 -8.94 -7.05 6.45
CA GLU A 42 -7.56 -7.51 6.65
C GLU A 42 -7.43 -9.03 6.44
N MET A 43 -8.37 -9.81 6.98
CA MET A 43 -8.42 -11.27 6.80
C MET A 43 -8.56 -11.68 5.33
N PHE A 44 -9.37 -10.93 4.55
CA PHE A 44 -9.64 -11.24 3.14
C PHE A 44 -8.73 -10.52 2.15
N ALA A 45 -7.96 -9.52 2.59
CA ALA A 45 -7.12 -8.73 1.71
C ALA A 45 -6.01 -9.57 1.07
N GLY A 46 -5.53 -10.62 1.75
CA GLY A 46 -4.43 -11.46 1.29
C GLY A 46 -3.24 -10.60 0.85
N ASP A 47 -2.76 -10.83 -0.37
CA ASP A 47 -1.66 -10.09 -0.98
C ASP A 47 -2.11 -8.81 -1.73
N ASN A 48 -3.36 -8.37 -1.57
CA ASN A 48 -3.83 -7.12 -2.16
C ASN A 48 -3.26 -5.91 -1.41
N ILE A 49 -2.08 -5.49 -1.86
CA ILE A 49 -1.31 -4.41 -1.25
C ILE A 49 -2.05 -3.06 -1.24
N ALA A 50 -2.93 -2.81 -2.21
CA ALA A 50 -3.74 -1.59 -2.21
C ALA A 50 -4.79 -1.60 -1.10
N VAL A 51 -5.43 -2.74 -0.84
CA VAL A 51 -6.36 -2.86 0.29
C VAL A 51 -5.61 -2.77 1.62
N GLN A 52 -4.44 -3.41 1.74
CA GLN A 52 -3.60 -3.29 2.94
C GLN A 52 -3.21 -1.83 3.23
N TYR A 53 -2.88 -1.03 2.20
CA TYR A 53 -2.64 0.41 2.37
C TYR A 53 -3.85 1.12 2.98
N ASN A 54 -5.04 0.89 2.42
CA ASN A 54 -6.27 1.56 2.86
C ASN A 54 -6.68 1.15 4.29
N ILE A 55 -6.45 -0.11 4.67
CA ILE A 55 -6.65 -0.57 6.05
C ILE A 55 -5.65 0.12 6.99
N GLY A 56 -4.40 0.28 6.55
CA GLY A 56 -3.40 1.07 7.26
C GLY A 56 -3.84 2.52 7.50
N CYS A 57 -4.36 3.19 6.48
CA CYS A 57 -4.95 4.54 6.61
C CYS A 57 -6.10 4.56 7.61
N PHE A 58 -7.02 3.58 7.52
CA PHE A 58 -8.13 3.46 8.46
C PHE A 58 -7.65 3.35 9.92
N TYR A 59 -6.69 2.47 10.20
CA TYR A 59 -6.17 2.32 11.56
C TYR A 59 -5.40 3.57 12.03
N ALA A 60 -4.66 4.24 11.14
CA ALA A 60 -3.94 5.47 11.45
C ALA A 60 -4.90 6.60 11.91
N LYS A 61 -6.04 6.76 11.23
CA LYS A 61 -7.10 7.73 11.60
C LYS A 61 -7.72 7.43 12.95
N LEU A 62 -7.79 6.16 13.35
CA LEU A 62 -8.31 5.75 14.65
C LEU A 62 -7.24 5.73 15.75
N GLY A 63 -6.02 6.20 15.47
CA GLY A 63 -4.92 6.19 16.44
C GLY A 63 -4.40 4.79 16.76
N LYS A 64 -4.72 3.78 15.94
CA LYS A 64 -4.26 2.39 16.08
C LYS A 64 -2.90 2.24 15.41
N THR A 65 -1.91 2.93 15.96
CA THR A 65 -0.57 3.12 15.38
C THR A 65 0.11 1.82 14.96
N GLU A 66 0.21 0.83 15.85
CA GLU A 66 0.90 -0.43 15.53
C GLU A 66 0.20 -1.20 14.40
N GLN A 67 -1.13 -1.35 14.50
CA GLN A 67 -1.93 -2.03 13.46
C GLN A 67 -1.81 -1.32 12.10
N ALA A 68 -1.79 0.02 12.11
CA ALA A 68 -1.61 0.79 10.89
C ALA A 68 -0.25 0.50 10.24
N ILE A 69 0.81 0.47 11.05
CA ILE A 69 2.17 0.22 10.57
C ILE A 69 2.30 -1.21 10.04
N ASP A 70 1.75 -2.21 10.73
CA ASP A 70 1.75 -3.61 10.28
C ASP A 70 1.12 -3.77 8.89
N CYS A 71 -0.02 -3.13 8.65
CA CYS A 71 -0.66 -3.11 7.33
C CYS A 71 0.21 -2.41 6.28
N LEU A 72 0.87 -1.31 6.65
CA LEU A 72 1.71 -0.53 5.74
C LEU A 72 3.06 -1.21 5.44
N GLU A 73 3.58 -2.06 6.32
CA GLU A 73 4.80 -2.82 6.04
C GLU A 73 4.64 -3.77 4.84
N ARG A 74 3.41 -4.21 4.55
CA ARG A 74 3.10 -5.03 3.38
C ARG A 74 3.47 -4.34 2.06
N GLN A 75 3.59 -3.02 2.03
CA GLN A 75 4.01 -2.29 0.83
C GLN A 75 5.39 -2.74 0.31
N LEU A 76 6.26 -3.26 1.17
CA LEU A 76 7.59 -3.73 0.79
C LEU A 76 7.58 -4.91 -0.20
N THR A 77 6.48 -5.66 -0.28
CA THR A 77 6.34 -6.76 -1.24
C THR A 77 5.85 -6.31 -2.61
N ALA A 78 5.51 -5.02 -2.77
CA ALA A 78 4.96 -4.49 -3.99
C ALA A 78 5.99 -4.39 -5.12
N SER A 79 5.50 -4.36 -6.36
CA SER A 79 6.34 -4.13 -7.53
C SER A 79 6.92 -2.72 -7.52
N HIS A 80 8.07 -2.54 -8.18
CA HIS A 80 8.72 -1.24 -8.34
C HIS A 80 7.79 -0.18 -8.94
N ALA A 81 7.02 -0.54 -9.97
CA ALA A 81 6.05 0.36 -10.61
C ALA A 81 4.95 0.80 -9.63
N TYR A 82 4.45 -0.12 -8.81
CA TYR A 82 3.47 0.21 -7.79
C TYR A 82 4.05 1.17 -6.74
N LEU A 83 5.27 0.88 -6.26
CA LEU A 83 5.93 1.70 -5.23
C LEU A 83 6.15 3.13 -5.69
N ILE A 84 6.58 3.36 -6.94
CA ILE A 84 6.72 4.71 -7.50
C ILE A 84 5.41 5.49 -7.43
N LEU A 85 4.29 4.85 -7.76
CA LEU A 85 2.97 5.50 -7.73
C LEU A 85 2.46 5.73 -6.30
N ARG A 86 2.82 4.85 -5.35
CA ARG A 86 2.34 4.91 -3.97
C ARG A 86 3.18 5.83 -3.07
N MET A 87 4.48 5.95 -3.31
CA MET A 87 5.40 6.70 -2.46
C MET A 87 4.98 8.16 -2.20
N PRO A 88 4.46 8.93 -3.20
CA PRO A 88 3.97 10.28 -2.94
C PRO A 88 2.83 10.34 -1.91
N TRP A 89 1.93 9.35 -1.91
CA TRP A 89 0.84 9.24 -0.93
C TRP A 89 1.40 8.93 0.46
N MET A 90 2.35 7.99 0.55
CA MET A 90 3.04 7.73 1.82
C MET A 90 3.73 8.98 2.40
N ARG A 91 3.98 10.05 1.62
CA ARG A 91 4.57 11.31 2.12
C ARG A 91 3.56 12.41 2.43
N ARG A 92 2.34 12.34 1.89
CA ARG A 92 1.40 13.48 1.90
C ARG A 92 -0.04 13.14 2.31
N ASP A 93 -0.39 11.86 2.31
CA ASP A 93 -1.70 11.42 2.73
C ASP A 93 -1.94 11.81 4.20
N SER A 94 -2.99 12.60 4.42
CA SER A 94 -3.34 13.14 5.73
C SER A 94 -3.85 12.06 6.68
N ASP A 95 -4.37 10.95 6.16
CA ASP A 95 -4.79 9.82 6.98
C ASP A 95 -3.62 9.23 7.77
N LEU A 96 -2.39 9.43 7.30
CA LEU A 96 -1.15 8.94 7.91
C LEU A 96 -0.45 9.99 8.79
N ASP A 97 -1.06 11.16 9.02
CA ASP A 97 -0.42 12.25 9.76
C ASP A 97 -0.02 11.84 11.19
N SER A 98 -0.83 11.01 11.84
CA SER A 98 -0.55 10.46 13.17
C SER A 98 0.71 9.59 13.21
N LEU A 99 1.15 9.05 12.08
CA LEU A 99 2.31 8.17 11.97
C LEU A 99 3.59 8.90 11.54
N ARG A 100 3.50 10.14 11.06
CA ARG A 100 4.60 10.89 10.43
C ARG A 100 5.87 10.96 11.27
N ALA A 101 5.72 11.11 12.58
CA ALA A 101 6.82 11.20 13.53
C ALA A 101 7.18 9.85 14.16
N HIS A 102 6.44 8.78 13.86
CA HIS A 102 6.66 7.48 14.47
C HIS A 102 7.92 6.81 13.89
N PRO A 103 8.88 6.37 14.73
CA PRO A 103 10.15 5.84 14.24
C PRO A 103 10.02 4.68 13.25
N HIS A 104 9.08 3.75 13.49
CA HIS A 104 8.87 2.61 12.59
C HIS A 104 8.30 3.04 11.23
N TYR A 105 7.42 4.05 11.21
CA TYR A 105 6.86 4.56 9.96
C TYR A 105 7.92 5.31 9.14
N VAL A 106 8.74 6.14 9.80
CA VAL A 106 9.88 6.81 9.16
C VAL A 106 10.84 5.77 8.56
N ALA A 107 11.18 4.73 9.32
CA ALA A 107 12.04 3.65 8.83
C ALA A 107 11.42 2.90 7.64
N LEU A 108 10.12 2.62 7.67
CA LEU A 108 9.39 2.00 6.56
C LEU A 108 9.48 2.84 5.28
N VAL A 109 9.22 4.15 5.38
CA VAL A 109 9.32 5.09 4.26
C VAL A 109 10.73 5.06 3.65
N HIS A 110 11.77 5.13 4.47
CA HIS A 110 13.15 5.06 3.99
C HIS A 110 13.49 3.73 3.29
N ARG A 111 12.98 2.60 3.81
CA ARG A 111 13.19 1.27 3.21
C ARG A 111 12.54 1.19 1.82
N ILE A 112 11.33 1.70 1.67
CA ILE A 112 10.63 1.72 0.37
C ILE A 112 11.39 2.58 -0.64
N GLU A 113 11.91 3.73 -0.21
CA GLU A 113 12.70 4.61 -1.06
C GLU A 113 14.00 3.97 -1.53
N ALA A 114 14.69 3.31 -0.61
CA ALA A 114 15.87 2.52 -0.95
C ALA A 114 15.54 1.40 -1.95
N GLN A 115 14.41 0.71 -1.78
CA GLN A 115 13.96 -0.33 -2.72
C GLN A 115 13.63 0.23 -4.10
N ILE A 116 12.99 1.41 -4.17
CA ILE A 116 12.72 2.12 -5.43
C ILE A 116 14.05 2.46 -6.11
N ALA A 117 14.96 3.14 -5.42
CA ALA A 117 16.24 3.58 -5.97
C ALA A 117 17.10 2.39 -6.45
N ALA A 118 17.23 1.34 -5.63
CA ALA A 118 18.01 0.15 -5.96
C ALA A 118 17.45 -0.60 -7.17
N THR A 119 16.12 -0.67 -7.33
CA THR A 119 15.52 -1.34 -8.48
C THR A 119 15.66 -0.51 -9.75
N GLY A 120 15.50 0.82 -9.67
CA GLY A 120 15.75 1.72 -10.79
C GLY A 120 17.19 1.62 -11.31
N ALA A 121 18.18 1.63 -10.42
CA ALA A 121 19.60 1.52 -10.80
C ALA A 121 19.95 0.18 -11.50
N ARG A 122 19.33 -0.93 -11.06
CA ARG A 122 19.50 -2.23 -11.72
C ARG A 122 18.90 -2.24 -13.13
N MET A 123 17.75 -1.59 -13.32
CA MET A 123 17.09 -1.51 -14.63
C MET A 123 17.87 -0.66 -15.62
N SER A 124 18.51 0.44 -15.18
CA SER A 124 19.36 1.26 -16.05
C SER A 124 20.64 0.53 -16.46
N ALA A 125 21.33 -0.12 -15.51
CA ALA A 125 22.54 -0.88 -15.80
C ALA A 125 22.31 -2.03 -16.79
N GLY A 126 21.17 -2.74 -16.69
CA GLY A 126 20.81 -3.81 -17.62
C GLY A 126 20.50 -3.33 -19.04
N HIS A 127 20.01 -2.10 -19.22
CA HIS A 127 19.82 -1.51 -20.56
C HIS A 127 21.17 -1.15 -21.19
N GLU A 128 22.09 -0.56 -20.42
CA GLU A 128 23.43 -0.18 -20.89
C GLU A 128 24.28 -1.40 -21.32
N GLU A 129 24.23 -2.51 -20.58
CA GLU A 129 24.93 -3.77 -20.97
C GLU A 129 24.34 -4.41 -22.24
N SER A 130 23.02 -4.31 -22.45
CA SER A 130 22.32 -4.83 -23.63
C SER A 130 22.62 -3.98 -24.89
N GLU A 131 22.67 -2.66 -24.77
CA GLU A 131 23.06 -1.75 -25.85
C GLU A 131 24.55 -1.89 -26.21
N ALA A 132 25.43 -2.05 -25.23
CA ALA A 132 26.86 -2.28 -25.47
C ALA A 132 27.15 -3.60 -26.20
N THR A 133 26.36 -4.64 -25.92
CA THR A 133 26.48 -5.95 -26.59
C THR A 133 25.98 -5.92 -28.04
N THR A 134 24.91 -5.16 -28.32
CA THR A 134 24.37 -5.03 -29.69
C THR A 134 25.21 -4.13 -30.59
N LEU A 135 25.85 -3.09 -30.05
CA LEU A 135 26.73 -2.18 -30.82
C LEU A 135 28.08 -2.82 -31.21
N ASN A 136 28.53 -3.86 -30.49
CA ASN A 136 29.78 -4.57 -30.78
C ASN A 136 29.67 -5.67 -31.85
N MET A 137 28.46 -5.98 -32.36
CA MET A 137 28.28 -6.83 -33.53
C MET A 137 28.43 -5.99 -34.82
N LYS A 138 29.67 -5.64 -35.18
CA LYS A 138 29.97 -5.14 -36.52
C LYS A 138 29.60 -6.21 -37.56
N PRO A 139 29.00 -5.87 -38.71
CA PRO A 139 28.85 -6.83 -39.79
C PRO A 139 30.24 -7.16 -40.34
N GLY A 140 30.65 -8.42 -40.14
CA GLY A 140 31.82 -8.98 -40.82
C GLY A 140 31.58 -8.96 -42.33
N LYS A 141 32.62 -8.54 -43.07
CA LYS A 141 32.68 -8.57 -44.53
C LYS A 141 32.38 -9.96 -45.09
#